data_AF-A0A061QIZ5-F1
#
_entry.id   AF-A0A061QIZ5-F1
#
_cell.length_a   1.000
_cell.length_b   1.000
_cell.length_c   1.000
_cell.angle_alpha   90.00
_cell.angle_beta   90.00
_cell.angle_gamma   90.00
#
_symmetry.space_group_name_H-M   'P 1'
#
loop_
_entity.id
_entity.type
_entity.pdbx_description
1 polymer ?
#
loop_
_entity_poly.entity_id
_entity_poly.type
_entity_poly.pdbx_seq_one_letter_code
_entity_poly.pdbx_strand_id
1 'polypeptide(L)'
;MPHDLHLSDYLDGYRFICRCPHCGITWSVRPADLLQRPDLHGRMTLDELAAILPCRRARDHQGRIQERESAKTAKDLRITPIKSRPDHHFIAGMV
;
A
#
# COMPACT_ATOMS: atom_id res chain seq x y z
N MET A 1 -13.95 -1.98 20.13
CA MET A 1 -13.27 -3.00 19.30
C MET A 1 -12.84 -2.30 18.03
N PRO A 2 -11.55 -1.93 17.85
CA PRO A 2 -11.09 -1.52 16.53
C PRO A 2 -11.25 -2.74 15.61
N HIS A 3 -11.97 -2.57 14.50
CA HIS A 3 -12.08 -3.62 13.51
C HIS A 3 -10.71 -3.74 12.85
N ASP A 4 -9.97 -4.81 13.15
CA ASP A 4 -8.78 -5.19 12.39
C ASP A 4 -9.23 -5.51 10.96
N LEU A 5 -9.21 -4.48 10.11
CA LEU A 5 -9.46 -4.61 8.68
C LEU A 5 -8.22 -5.25 8.05
N HIS A 6 -8.41 -6.42 7.44
CA HIS A 6 -7.32 -7.16 6.83
C HIS A 6 -7.25 -6.89 5.33
N LEU A 7 -6.12 -7.27 4.72
CA LEU A 7 -5.88 -7.16 3.29
C LEU A 7 -7.01 -7.79 2.46
N SER A 8 -7.59 -8.90 2.93
CA SER A 8 -8.71 -9.58 2.28
C SER A 8 -9.97 -8.72 2.17
N ASP A 9 -10.24 -7.86 3.15
CA ASP A 9 -11.41 -6.97 3.16
C ASP A 9 -11.34 -5.90 2.05
N TYR A 10 -10.13 -5.66 1.52
CA TYR A 10 -9.87 -4.67 0.47
C TYR A 10 -9.74 -5.29 -0.93
N LEU A 11 -9.95 -6.60 -1.10
CA LEU A 11 -9.77 -7.23 -2.42
C LEU A 11 -10.77 -6.73 -3.47
N ASP A 12 -11.98 -6.38 -3.04
CA ASP A 12 -13.04 -5.95 -3.93
C ASP A 12 -13.17 -4.42 -3.98
N GLY A 13 -12.85 -3.82 -5.13
CA GLY A 13 -13.09 -2.39 -5.35
C GLY A 13 -12.20 -1.44 -4.55
N TYR A 14 -11.10 -1.89 -3.93
CA TYR A 14 -10.11 -1.00 -3.32
C TYR A 14 -8.77 -0.98 -4.06
N ARG A 15 -8.06 0.12 -3.89
CA ARG A 15 -6.69 0.33 -4.32
C ARG A 15 -5.92 0.93 -3.16
N PHE A 16 -4.65 0.57 -3.02
CA PHE A 16 -3.79 1.09 -1.97
C PHE A 16 -2.86 2.13 -2.54
N ILE A 17 -2.84 3.31 -1.93
CA ILE A 17 -1.85 4.34 -2.22
C ILE A 17 -0.74 4.20 -1.19
N CYS A 18 0.43 3.78 -1.66
CA CYS A 18 1.63 3.61 -0.86
C CYS A 18 2.51 4.85 -1.05
N ARG A 19 2.93 5.49 0.05
CA ARG A 19 3.87 6.61 0.04
C ARG A 19 5.10 6.26 0.86
N CYS A 20 6.26 6.33 0.23
CA CYS A 20 7.52 6.19 0.94
C CYS A 20 7.89 7.53 1.61
N PRO A 21 8.15 7.56 2.93
CA PRO A 21 8.61 8.77 3.61
C PRO A 21 10.06 9.13 3.26
N HIS A 22 10.88 8.16 2.84
CA HIS A 22 12.31 8.39 2.57
C HIS A 22 12.59 9.07 1.24
N CYS A 23 11.94 8.67 0.16
CA CYS A 23 12.11 9.30 -1.16
C CYS A 23 10.89 10.10 -1.62
N GLY A 24 9.81 10.13 -0.83
CA GLY A 24 8.58 10.85 -1.16
C GLY A 24 7.77 10.26 -2.30
N ILE A 25 8.23 9.16 -2.93
CA ILE A 25 7.52 8.58 -4.06
C ILE A 25 6.21 7.96 -3.60
N THR A 26 5.18 8.20 -4.39
CA THR A 26 3.85 7.65 -4.18
C THR A 26 3.52 6.72 -5.34
N TRP A 27 2.99 5.54 -5.05
CA TRP A 27 2.55 4.58 -6.06
C TRP A 27 1.27 3.90 -5.62
N SER A 28 0.49 3.41 -6.58
CA SER A 28 -0.72 2.67 -6.30
C SER A 28 -0.54 1.19 -6.55
N VAL A 29 -1.02 0.34 -5.64
CA VAL A 29 -1.03 -1.11 -5.79
C VAL A 29 -2.44 -1.66 -5.57
N ARG A 30 -2.78 -2.75 -6.25
CA ARG A 30 -4.06 -3.45 -6.03
C ARG A 30 -3.88 -4.48 -4.91
N PRO A 31 -4.81 -4.60 -3.96
CA PRO A 31 -4.76 -5.61 -2.90
C PRO A 31 -4.65 -7.04 -3.44
N ALA A 32 -5.34 -7.34 -4.54
CA ALA A 32 -5.24 -8.63 -5.23
C ALA A 32 -3.82 -8.92 -5.78
N ASP A 33 -3.08 -7.90 -6.19
CA ASP A 33 -1.70 -8.05 -6.69
C ASP A 33 -0.74 -8.36 -5.54
N LEU A 34 -1.00 -7.79 -4.36
CA LEU A 34 -0.24 -8.08 -3.14
C LEU A 34 -0.39 -9.54 -2.72
N LEU A 35 -1.59 -10.12 -2.83
CA LEU A 35 -1.82 -11.55 -2.53
C LEU A 35 -1.18 -12.52 -3.52
N GLN A 36 -0.71 -12.06 -4.68
CA GLN A 36 0.09 -12.91 -5.57
C GLN A 36 1.52 -13.12 -5.03
N ARG A 37 1.96 -12.33 -4.04
CA ARG A 37 3.27 -12.49 -3.42
C ARG A 37 3.22 -13.58 -2.35
N PRO A 38 4.15 -14.54 -2.34
CA PRO A 38 4.16 -15.63 -1.36
C PRO A 38 4.36 -15.15 0.09
N ASP A 39 4.99 -13.98 0.27
CA ASP A 39 5.25 -13.38 1.59
C ASP A 39 4.02 -12.68 2.20
N LEU A 40 2.94 -12.48 1.43
CA LEU A 40 1.76 -11.72 1.85
C LEU A 40 0.52 -12.61 1.89
N HIS A 41 -0.35 -12.38 2.87
CA HIS A 41 -1.56 -13.17 3.06
C HIS A 41 -2.75 -12.30 3.46
N GLY A 42 -3.97 -12.79 3.14
CA GLY A 42 -5.21 -12.01 3.28
C GLY A 42 -5.51 -11.57 4.72
N ARG A 43 -5.00 -12.30 5.71
CA ARG A 43 -5.16 -11.99 7.14
C ARG A 43 -4.19 -10.92 7.67
N MET A 44 -3.36 -10.32 6.81
CA MET A 44 -2.47 -9.23 7.25
C MET A 44 -3.23 -7.92 7.35
N THR A 45 -2.97 -7.16 8.40
CA THR A 45 -3.45 -5.79 8.55
C THR A 45 -2.69 -4.84 7.63
N LEU A 46 -3.22 -3.62 7.44
CA LEU A 46 -2.52 -2.58 6.66
C LEU A 46 -1.18 -2.16 7.30
N ASP A 47 -1.07 -2.24 8.63
CA ASP A 47 0.16 -1.91 9.36
C ASP A 47 1.25 -2.97 9.13
N GLU A 48 0.89 -4.26 9.23
CA GLU A 48 1.81 -5.35 8.88
C GLU A 48 2.24 -5.28 7.42
N LEU A 49 1.30 -4.98 6.53
CA LEU A 49 1.59 -4.79 5.12
C LEU A 49 2.54 -3.61 4.88
N ALA A 50 2.35 -2.49 5.60
CA ALA A 50 3.23 -1.33 5.56
C ALA A 50 4.65 -1.66 6.02
N ALA A 51 4.80 -2.51 7.04
CA ALA A 51 6.09 -2.93 7.55
C ALA A 51 6.84 -3.88 6.60
N ILE A 52 6.12 -4.64 5.77
CA ILE A 52 6.71 -5.64 4.86
C ILE A 52 6.96 -5.07 3.46
N LEU A 53 6.09 -4.18 2.98
CA LEU A 53 6.21 -3.63 1.63
C LEU A 53 7.49 -2.79 1.53
N PRO A 54 8.39 -3.09 0.58
CA PRO A 54 9.52 -2.22 0.31
C PRO A 54 9.08 -1.01 -0.53
N CYS A 55 9.86 0.06 -0.44
CA CYS A 55 9.70 1.18 -1.38
C CYS A 55 9.87 0.70 -2.83
N ARG A 56 9.01 1.18 -3.75
CA ARG A 56 9.15 0.86 -5.19
C ARG A 56 10.50 1.29 -5.77
N ARG A 57 11.09 2.35 -5.21
CA ARG A 57 12.45 2.82 -5.53
C ARG A 57 13.49 2.40 -4.50
N ALA A 58 13.25 1.34 -3.70
CA ALA A 58 14.21 0.78 -2.74
C ALA A 58 15.62 0.65 -3.34
N ARG A 59 15.73 0.14 -4.57
CA ARG A 59 16.99 0.02 -5.32
C ARG A 59 17.73 1.35 -5.57
N ASP A 60 17.01 2.46 -5.66
CA ASP A 60 17.54 3.82 -5.85
C ASP A 60 18.15 4.37 -4.54
N HIS A 61 17.69 3.88 -3.37
CA HIS A 61 18.30 4.19 -2.08
C HIS A 61 19.66 3.51 -1.88
N GLN A 62 19.94 2.45 -2.64
CA GLN A 62 21.15 1.63 -2.52
C GLN A 62 22.43 2.41 -2.89
N GLY A 63 22.31 3.50 -3.64
CA GLY A 63 23.45 4.36 -4.02
C GLY A 63 23.98 5.28 -2.91
N ARG A 64 23.31 5.40 -1.75
CA ARG A 64 23.66 6.42 -0.74
C ARG A 64 24.00 5.91 0.66
N ILE A 65 23.95 4.60 0.93
CA ILE A 65 24.09 4.08 2.30
C ILE A 65 24.97 2.83 2.31
N GLN A 66 26.29 3.04 2.36
CA GLN A 66 27.17 2.08 3.03
C GLN A 66 26.75 2.03 4.51
N GLU A 67 26.53 0.80 4.99
CA GLU A 67 26.73 0.38 6.37
C GLU A 67 26.06 1.22 7.47
N ARG A 68 24.83 0.83 7.86
CA ARG A 68 24.47 0.45 9.26
C ARG A 68 22.97 0.42 9.58
N GLU A 69 22.08 0.96 8.75
CA GLU A 69 20.63 1.02 9.09
C GLU A 69 19.66 0.66 7.95
N SER A 70 20.11 -0.09 6.94
CA SER A 70 19.28 -0.45 5.76
C SER A 70 18.10 -1.39 6.06
N ALA A 71 18.00 -1.93 7.28
CA ALA A 71 16.88 -2.77 7.71
C ALA A 71 15.72 -1.99 8.38
N LYS A 72 15.84 -0.66 8.58
CA LYS A 72 14.79 0.17 9.20
C LYS A 72 13.91 0.94 8.21
N THR A 73 14.25 0.98 6.94
CA THR A 73 13.61 1.83 5.91
C THR A 73 12.22 1.34 5.44
N ALA A 74 11.81 0.13 5.83
CA ALA A 74 10.48 -0.42 5.47
C ALA A 74 9.40 -0.16 6.53
N LYS A 75 9.75 0.27 7.76
CA LYS A 75 8.79 0.31 8.89
C LYS A 75 7.81 1.50 8.92
N ASP A 76 7.78 2.36 7.90
CA ASP A 76 6.92 3.57 7.93
C ASP A 76 6.24 3.84 6.57
N LEU A 77 5.99 2.80 5.78
CA LEU A 77 5.33 2.98 4.50
C LEU A 77 3.86 3.36 4.74
N ARG A 78 3.47 4.59 4.40
CA ARG A 78 2.07 5.01 4.59
C ARG A 78 1.21 4.39 3.51
N ILE A 79 0.31 3.50 3.92
CA ILE A 79 -0.68 2.86 3.05
C ILE A 79 -2.05 3.47 3.31
N THR A 80 -2.64 4.07 2.28
CA THR A 80 -4.01 4.59 2.34
C THR A 80 -4.91 3.76 1.43
N PRO A 81 -5.92 3.04 1.97
CA PRO A 81 -6.91 2.36 1.16
C PRO A 81 -7.87 3.39 0.55
N ILE A 82 -7.97 3.39 -0.77
CA ILE A 82 -8.94 4.18 -1.52
C ILE A 82 -9.96 3.22 -2.17
N LYS A 83 -11.25 3.46 -1.95
CA LYS A 83 -12.29 2.74 -2.67
C LYS A 83 -12.27 3.22 -4.12
N SER A 84 -11.84 2.36 -5.03
CA SER A 84 -11.98 2.56 -6.46
C SER A 84 -13.47 2.46 -6.75
N ARG A 85 -14.19 3.59 -6.62
CA ARG A 85 -15.61 3.62 -6.98
C ARG A 85 -15.71 3.05 -8.40
N PRO A 86 -16.58 2.06 -8.67
CA PRO A 86 -17.05 1.90 -10.03
C PRO A 86 -17.65 3.25 -10.39
N ASP A 87 -17.32 3.73 -11.57
CA ASP A 87 -17.88 4.95 -12.16
C ASP A 87 -19.42 4.89 -12.01
N HIS A 88 -19.94 5.49 -10.94
CA HIS A 88 -21.32 5.89 -10.91
C HIS A 88 -21.31 7.16 -11.73
N HIS A 89 -21.50 6.97 -13.04
CA HIS A 89 -22.20 7.89 -13.91
C HIS A 89 -23.04 8.85 -13.06
N PHE A 90 -22.52 10.06 -12.86
CA PHE A 90 -23.31 11.16 -12.33
C PHE A 90 -24.21 11.62 -13.47
N ILE A 91 -25.25 10.85 -13.77
CA ILE A 91 -26.41 11.34 -14.52
C ILE A 91 -27.41 11.82 -13.48
N ALA A 92 -27.28 13.09 -13.10
CA ALA A 92 -28.32 13.90 -12.48
C ALA A 92 -27.80 15.34 -12.50
N GLY A 93 -28.41 16.31 -13.15
CA GLY A 93 -29.67 16.39 -13.87
C GLY A 93 -29.84 17.86 -14.23
N MET A 94 -30.38 18.14 -15.40
CA MET A 94 -30.86 19.48 -15.76
C MET A 94 -31.81 19.98 -14.67
N VAL A 95 -31.57 21.20 -14.17
CA VAL A 95 -32.64 22.17 -13.92
C VAL A 95 -32.07 23.58 -14.14
#